data_AF-A0A4Y2WQ88-F1
#
_entry.id   AF-A0A4Y2WQ88-F1
#
_cell.length_a   1.000
_cell.length_b   1.000
_cell.length_c   1.000
_cell.angle_alpha   90.00
_cell.angle_beta   90.00
_cell.angle_gamma   90.00
#
_symmetry.space_group_name_H-M   'P 1'
#
loop_
_entity.id
_entity.type
_entity.pdbx_description
1 polymer ?
#
loop_
_entity_poly.entity_id
_entity_poly.type
_entity_poly.pdbx_seq_one_letter_code
_entity_poly.pdbx_strand_id
1 'polypeptide(L)'
;MTLPLHVACSTGKRNDVKKIIESVPLHDLETKDETGKTPLMLSVMHNQIECATLLLLKAGVHVDNSDSSGQTALHIATNKV
;
A
#
# COMPACT_ATOMS: atom_id res chain seq x y z
N MET A 1 1.15 6.32 11.76
CA MET A 1 2.39 5.60 12.12
C MET A 1 2.94 4.97 10.86
N THR A 2 4.17 5.30 10.46
CA THR A 2 4.77 4.76 9.23
C THR A 2 5.49 3.45 9.51
N LEU A 3 4.95 2.34 8.99
CA LEU A 3 5.61 1.02 9.07
C LEU A 3 6.66 0.81 7.96
N PRO A 4 7.61 -0.14 8.14
CA PRO A 4 8.55 -0.53 7.08
C PRO A 4 7.88 -0.90 5.75
N LEU A 5 6.68 -1.48 5.82
CA LEU A 5 5.89 -1.82 4.63
C LEU A 5 5.47 -0.57 3.82
N HIS A 6 5.13 0.54 4.48
CA HIS A 6 4.80 1.81 3.81
C HIS A 6 5.98 2.31 2.98
N VAL A 7 7.18 2.31 3.57
CA VAL A 7 8.42 2.73 2.91
C VAL A 7 8.79 1.79 1.77
N ALA A 8 8.66 0.48 1.98
CA ALA A 8 8.93 -0.51 0.95
C ALA A 8 8.03 -0.31 -0.29
N CYS A 9 6.75 -0.02 -0.08
CA CYS A 9 5.79 0.21 -1.17
C CYS A 9 5.86 1.60 -1.78
N SER A 10 6.47 2.59 -1.10
CA SER A 10 6.84 3.87 -1.72
C SER A 10 8.10 3.75 -2.60
N THR A 11 9.07 2.91 -2.19
CA THR A 11 10.39 2.81 -2.85
C THR A 11 10.50 1.75 -3.94
N GLY A 12 9.60 0.76 -3.99
CA GLY A 12 9.51 -0.16 -5.13
C GLY A 12 10.52 -1.30 -5.19
N LYS A 13 11.29 -1.52 -4.11
CA LYS A 13 12.27 -2.62 -4.08
C LYS A 13 11.57 -3.97 -3.99
N ARG A 14 11.26 -4.55 -5.14
CA ARG A 14 10.44 -5.77 -5.30
C ARG A 14 10.79 -6.90 -4.33
N ASN A 15 12.07 -7.21 -4.16
CA ASN A 15 12.52 -8.29 -3.29
C ASN A 15 12.30 -7.98 -1.80
N ASP A 16 12.47 -6.73 -1.41
CA ASP A 16 12.27 -6.29 -0.03
C ASP A 16 10.77 -6.24 0.30
N VAL A 17 9.97 -5.69 -0.61
CA VAL A 17 8.50 -5.68 -0.51
C VAL A 17 7.95 -7.09 -0.32
N LYS A 18 8.37 -8.04 -1.16
CA LYS A 18 7.88 -9.43 -1.07
C LYS A 18 8.21 -10.06 0.28
N LYS A 19 9.47 -9.94 0.74
CA LYS A 19 9.89 -10.47 2.04
C LYS A 19 9.10 -9.84 3.19
N ILE A 20 8.91 -8.52 3.15
CA ILE A 20 8.18 -7.80 4.19
C ILE A 20 6.71 -8.26 4.21
N ILE A 21 6.03 -8.28 3.07
CA ILE A 21 4.62 -8.72 2.95
C ILE A 21 4.42 -10.18 3.41
N GLU A 22 5.43 -11.04 3.23
CA GLU A 22 5.38 -12.44 3.71
C GLU A 22 5.66 -12.57 5.22
N SER A 23 6.40 -11.62 5.81
CA SER A 23 6.78 -11.64 7.23
C SER A 23 5.82 -10.90 8.17
N VAL A 24 5.03 -9.94 7.67
CA VAL A 24 4.15 -9.11 8.50
C VAL A 24 2.77 -9.76 8.68
N PRO A 25 2.12 -9.58 9.84
CA PRO A 25 0.75 -10.03 10.03
C PRO A 25 -0.22 -9.29 9.08
N LEU A 26 -1.34 -9.93 8.73
CA LEU A 26 -2.31 -9.40 7.78
C LEU A 26 -2.87 -8.02 8.17
N HIS A 27 -3.02 -7.76 9.47
CA HIS A 27 -3.50 -6.47 9.98
C HIS A 27 -2.57 -5.30 9.57
N ASP A 28 -1.26 -5.55 9.47
CA ASP A 28 -0.28 -4.52 9.12
C ASP A 28 -0.32 -4.11 7.65
N LEU A 29 -0.95 -4.93 6.78
CA LEU A 29 -1.13 -4.63 5.37
C LEU A 29 -2.13 -3.48 5.13
N GLU A 30 -2.98 -3.20 6.12
CA GLU A 30 -4.04 -2.19 6.05
C GLU A 30 -3.80 -1.01 6.99
N THR A 31 -2.76 -1.07 7.81
CA THR A 31 -2.42 0.01 8.73
C THR A 31 -2.21 1.30 7.96
N LYS A 32 -2.79 2.39 8.48
CA LYS A 32 -2.71 3.70 7.86
C LYS A 32 -1.48 4.46 8.38
N ASP A 33 -0.77 5.13 7.47
CA ASP A 33 0.27 6.09 7.82
C ASP A 33 -0.31 7.37 8.47
N GLU A 34 0.54 8.35 8.74
CA GLU A 34 0.14 9.62 9.36
C GLU A 34 -0.80 10.46 8.49
N THR A 35 -0.87 10.18 7.20
CA THR A 35 -1.77 10.84 6.25
C THR A 35 -3.04 10.03 5.98
N GLY A 36 -3.23 8.91 6.70
CA GLY A 36 -4.35 8.01 6.50
C GLY A 36 -4.15 7.00 5.37
N LYS A 37 -2.97 6.96 4.72
CA LYS A 37 -2.75 6.12 3.54
C LYS A 37 -2.34 4.71 3.94
N THR A 38 -2.91 3.74 3.24
CA THR A 38 -2.49 2.33 3.35
C THR A 38 -1.23 2.08 2.49
N PRO A 39 -0.49 0.98 2.74
CA PRO A 39 0.60 0.56 1.86
C PRO A 39 0.19 0.43 0.38
N LEU A 40 -1.05 -0.01 0.12
CA LEU A 40 -1.60 -0.11 -1.23
C LEU A 40 -1.69 1.28 -1.89
N MET A 41 -2.20 2.29 -1.18
CA MET A 41 -2.27 3.66 -1.69
C MET A 41 -0.88 4.23 -2.00
N LEU A 42 0.10 3.98 -1.15
CA LEU A 42 1.48 4.40 -1.39
C LEU A 42 2.08 3.71 -2.62
N SER A 43 1.81 2.41 -2.80
CA SER A 43 2.27 1.69 -3.99
C SER A 43 1.70 2.30 -5.28
N VAL A 44 0.41 2.63 -5.31
CA VAL A 44 -0.23 3.30 -6.45
C VAL A 44 0.34 4.72 -6.64
N MET A 45 0.42 5.50 -5.55
CA MET A 45 0.97 6.85 -5.55
C MET A 45 2.42 6.91 -6.03
N HIS A 46 3.20 5.86 -5.86
CA HIS A 46 4.59 5.81 -6.32
C HIS A 46 4.80 4.96 -7.58
N ASN A 47 3.71 4.54 -8.25
CA ASN A 47 3.74 3.70 -9.45
C ASN A 47 4.48 2.36 -9.25
N GLN A 48 4.35 1.78 -8.06
CA GLN A 48 4.94 0.49 -7.68
C GLN A 48 3.95 -0.64 -7.95
N ILE A 49 3.73 -0.92 -9.24
CA ILE A 49 2.73 -1.88 -9.75
C ILE A 49 2.96 -3.27 -9.14
N GLU A 50 4.20 -3.72 -9.03
CA GLU A 50 4.55 -4.96 -8.36
C GLU A 50 4.16 -5.00 -6.89
N CYS A 51 4.40 -3.94 -6.10
CA CYS A 51 3.95 -3.92 -4.70
C CYS A 51 2.42 -3.98 -4.67
N ALA A 52 1.74 -3.15 -5.47
CA ALA A 52 0.28 -3.12 -5.53
C ALA A 52 -0.28 -4.51 -5.84
N THR A 53 0.30 -5.20 -6.83
CA THR A 53 -0.10 -6.56 -7.22
C THR A 53 0.12 -7.55 -6.08
N LEU A 54 1.27 -7.51 -5.40
CA LEU A 54 1.55 -8.41 -4.27
C LEU A 54 0.60 -8.19 -3.10
N LEU A 55 0.25 -6.94 -2.80
CA LEU A 55 -0.72 -6.60 -1.76
C LEU A 55 -2.13 -7.08 -2.14
N LEU A 56 -2.57 -6.85 -3.39
CA LEU A 56 -3.89 -7.27 -3.88
C LEU A 56 -4.05 -8.80 -3.90
N LEU A 57 -2.96 -9.55 -4.08
CA LEU A 57 -2.97 -11.01 -4.02
C LEU A 57 -3.04 -11.57 -2.59
N LYS A 58 -2.84 -10.74 -1.56
CA LYS A 58 -2.98 -11.17 -0.16
C LYS A 58 -4.45 -11.11 0.26
N ALA A 59 -4.96 -12.23 0.74
CA ALA A 59 -6.32 -12.31 1.29
C ALA A 59 -6.48 -11.32 2.46
N GLY A 60 -7.58 -10.56 2.44
CA GLY A 60 -7.94 -9.62 3.51
C GLY A 60 -7.50 -8.17 3.31
N VAL A 61 -6.83 -7.83 2.20
CA VAL A 61 -6.55 -6.42 1.87
C VAL A 61 -7.78 -5.77 1.25
N HIS A 62 -8.36 -4.78 1.92
CA HIS A 62 -9.51 -4.01 1.44
C HIS A 62 -9.03 -2.84 0.57
N VAL A 63 -9.49 -2.85 -0.69
CA VAL A 63 -9.16 -1.83 -1.69
C VAL A 63 -9.95 -0.53 -1.50
N ASP A 64 -11.05 -0.61 -0.77
CA ASP A 64 -11.99 0.50 -0.56
C ASP A 64 -11.63 1.38 0.65
N ASN A 65 -10.52 1.08 1.32
CA ASN A 65 -9.99 1.96 2.36
C ASN A 65 -9.78 3.37 1.78
N SER A 66 -10.13 4.39 2.57
CA SER A 66 -9.92 5.79 2.22
C SER A 66 -8.89 6.44 3.15
N ASP A 67 -8.10 7.36 2.61
CA ASP A 67 -7.19 8.18 3.39
C ASP A 67 -7.92 9.32 4.13
N SER A 68 -7.17 10.19 4.79
CA SER A 68 -7.72 11.33 5.55
C SER A 68 -8.44 12.35 4.67
N SER A 69 -8.25 12.32 3.35
CA SER A 69 -8.95 13.16 2.37
C SER A 69 -10.14 12.46 1.70
N GLY A 70 -10.44 11.21 2.09
CA GLY A 70 -11.48 10.39 1.47
C GLY A 70 -11.04 9.72 0.15
N GLN A 71 -9.76 9.77 -0.21
CA GLN A 71 -9.24 9.17 -1.43
C GLN A 71 -8.97 7.67 -1.22
N THR A 72 -9.40 6.85 -2.16
CA THR A 72 -9.10 5.41 -2.21
C THR A 72 -7.89 5.17 -3.09
N ALA A 73 -7.36 3.94 -3.11
CA ALA A 73 -6.30 3.57 -4.04
C ALA A 73 -6.70 3.86 -5.50
N LEU A 74 -7.98 3.68 -5.86
CA LEU A 74 -8.50 3.97 -7.19
C LEU A 74 -8.53 5.47 -7.48
N HIS A 75 -9.00 6.30 -6.53
CA HIS A 75 -8.97 7.76 -6.68
C HIS A 75 -7.54 8.26 -6.96
N ILE A 76 -6.56 7.73 -6.22
CA ILE A 76 -5.13 8.08 -6.40
C ILE A 76 -4.64 7.65 -7.80
N ALA A 77 -5.03 6.47 -8.27
CA ALA A 77 -4.67 5.98 -9.60
C ALA A 77 -5.18 6.90 -10.72
N THR A 78 -6.39 7.43 -10.58
CA THR A 78 -7.00 8.32 -11.59
C THR A 78 -6.46 9.75 -11.57
N ASN A 79 -5.89 10.19 -10.43
CA ASN A 79 -5.38 11.55 -10.28
C ASN A 79 -3.95 11.73 -10.80
N LYS A 80 -3.27 10.61 -11.12
CA LYS A 80 -2.00 10.62 -11.84
C LYS A 80 -2.25 10.58 -13.35
N VAL A 81 -2.21 11.75 -13.97
CA VAL A 81 -2.08 11.95 -15.42
C VAL A 81 -0.72 12.55 -15.74
#